data_AF-A0A926YGP8-F1
#
_entry.id   AF-A0A926YGP8-F1
#
_cell.length_a   1.000
_cell.length_b   1.000
_cell.length_c   1.000
_cell.angle_alpha   90.00
_cell.angle_beta   90.00
_cell.angle_gamma   90.00
#
_symmetry.space_group_name_H-M   'P 1'
#
loop_
_entity.id
_entity.type
_entity.pdbx_description
1 polymer ?
#
loop_
_entity_poly.entity_id
_entity_poly.type
_entity_poly.pdbx_seq_one_letter_code
_entity_poly.pdbx_strand_id
1 'polypeptide(L)'
;MKLLYRGVGYDYDPQAVRSDRPWNRVRAARAGYTLTYRGVSYSIDPNQEVPDHSAMPVAQLTYRGVAYGLNGWTPAAVAETVAPRAARSRSEVAAAHRSNLYRNVQHRLQVAQEKGDMALVRLLEQELQHIA
;
A
#
# COMPACT_ATOMS: atom_id res chain seq x y z
N MET A 1 -23.58 -15.11 6.08
CA MET A 1 -23.77 -13.91 5.22
C MET A 1 -23.72 -14.35 3.77
N LYS A 2 -24.59 -13.88 2.88
CA LYS A 2 -24.47 -14.19 1.44
C LYS A 2 -23.47 -13.22 0.81
N LEU A 3 -22.41 -13.74 0.21
CA LEU A 3 -21.39 -12.97 -0.50
C LEU A 3 -21.58 -13.16 -2.01
N LEU A 4 -21.40 -12.11 -2.80
CA LEU A 4 -21.45 -12.19 -4.25
C LEU A 4 -20.08 -11.82 -4.82
N TYR A 5 -19.44 -12.75 -5.53
CA TYR A 5 -18.15 -12.50 -6.16
C TYR A 5 -18.18 -13.00 -7.61
N ARG A 6 -17.86 -12.12 -8.56
CA ARG A 6 -17.89 -12.38 -10.01
C ARG A 6 -19.23 -12.98 -10.51
N GLY A 7 -20.34 -12.49 -9.96
CA GLY A 7 -21.68 -12.98 -10.33
C GLY A 7 -22.05 -14.34 -9.72
N VAL A 8 -21.17 -14.96 -8.93
CA VAL A 8 -21.44 -16.20 -8.20
C VAL A 8 -21.78 -15.86 -6.75
N GLY A 9 -22.90 -16.39 -6.27
CA GLY A 9 -23.33 -16.28 -4.87
C GLY A 9 -22.68 -17.38 -4.02
N TYR A 10 -22.12 -17.00 -2.89
CA TYR A 10 -21.52 -17.89 -1.89
C TYR A 10 -22.23 -17.70 -0.55
N ASP A 11 -22.58 -18.79 0.09
CA ASP A 11 -23.01 -18.77 1.49
C ASP A 11 -21.75 -18.77 2.38
N TYR A 12 -21.44 -17.60 2.95
CA TYR A 12 -20.35 -17.46 3.91
C TYR A 12 -20.83 -17.83 5.31
N ASP A 13 -20.37 -18.98 5.79
CA ASP A 13 -20.49 -19.39 7.19
C ASP A 13 -19.17 -19.12 7.95
N PRO A 14 -19.13 -18.11 8.83
CA PRO A 14 -17.93 -17.79 9.61
C PRO A 14 -17.54 -18.88 10.63
N GLN A 15 -18.45 -19.78 11.01
CA GLN A 15 -18.14 -20.87 11.95
C GLN A 15 -17.49 -22.07 11.25
N ALA A 16 -17.87 -22.36 10.01
CA ALA A 16 -17.23 -23.40 9.20
C ALA A 16 -15.72 -23.12 8.94
N VAL A 17 -15.32 -21.85 8.86
CA VAL A 17 -13.92 -21.42 8.67
C VAL A 17 -13.03 -21.75 9.88
N ARG A 18 -13.62 -22.04 11.05
CA ARG A 18 -12.89 -22.36 12.28
C ARG A 18 -12.58 -23.85 12.43
N SER A 19 -13.45 -24.72 11.93
CA SER A 19 -13.34 -26.18 12.13
C SER A 19 -12.56 -26.91 11.04
N ASP A 20 -12.54 -26.44 9.80
CA ASP A 20 -11.92 -27.15 8.67
C ASP A 20 -10.82 -26.34 7.96
N ARG A 21 -9.86 -25.83 8.73
CA ARG A 21 -8.61 -25.32 8.13
C ARG A 21 -7.66 -26.49 7.88
N PRO A 22 -7.35 -26.86 6.62
CA PRO A 22 -6.33 -27.89 6.34
C PRO A 22 -4.95 -27.50 6.91
N TRP A 23 -4.71 -26.20 7.09
CA TRP A 23 -3.50 -25.64 7.70
C TRP A 23 -3.35 -25.98 9.20
N ASN A 24 -4.43 -26.30 9.91
CA ASN A 24 -4.39 -26.63 11.33
C ASN A 24 -3.94 -28.08 11.58
N ARG A 25 -3.99 -28.96 10.57
CA ARG A 25 -3.56 -30.37 10.72
C ARG A 25 -2.04 -30.54 10.72
N VAL A 26 -1.27 -29.49 10.40
CA VAL A 26 0.19 -29.54 10.35
C VAL A 26 0.84 -28.89 11.57
N ARG A 27 0.25 -29.14 12.76
CA ARG A 27 0.88 -28.82 14.05
C ARG A 27 1.57 -30.05 14.65
N ALA A 28 2.08 -30.95 13.80
CA ALA A 28 3.11 -31.88 14.23
C ALA A 28 4.40 -31.08 14.44
N ALA A 29 5.08 -31.26 15.57
CA ALA A 29 6.31 -30.56 15.89
C ALA A 29 7.30 -30.68 14.72
N ARG A 30 7.65 -29.55 14.09
CA ARG A 30 8.58 -29.52 12.96
C ARG A 30 9.98 -29.26 13.49
N ALA A 31 11.00 -29.92 12.94
CA ALA A 31 12.37 -29.60 13.29
C ALA A 31 12.70 -28.14 12.87
N GLY A 32 13.44 -27.42 13.71
CA GLY A 32 13.98 -26.11 13.36
C GLY A 32 14.82 -26.19 12.09
N TYR A 33 14.78 -25.15 11.26
CA TYR A 33 15.54 -25.09 10.03
C TYR A 33 16.26 -23.76 9.88
N THR A 34 17.42 -23.78 9.24
CA THR A 34 18.25 -22.60 9.01
C THR A 34 18.12 -22.16 7.55
N LEU A 35 17.88 -20.87 7.34
CA LEU A 35 17.83 -20.23 6.03
C LEU A 35 19.04 -19.30 5.88
N THR A 36 19.65 -19.24 4.71
CA THR A 36 20.71 -18.27 4.44
C THR A 36 20.28 -17.33 3.32
N TYR A 37 20.31 -16.02 3.58
CA TYR A 37 20.01 -14.99 2.60
C TYR A 37 21.09 -13.91 2.64
N ARG A 38 21.71 -13.62 1.49
CA ARG A 38 22.81 -12.65 1.33
C ARG A 38 23.97 -12.83 2.33
N GLY A 39 24.33 -14.08 2.60
CA GLY A 39 25.42 -14.42 3.55
C GLY A 39 25.02 -14.33 5.03
N VAL A 40 23.78 -13.97 5.33
CA VAL A 40 23.24 -13.97 6.70
C VAL A 40 22.41 -15.23 6.90
N SER A 41 22.67 -15.96 7.98
CA SER A 41 21.91 -17.16 8.34
C SER A 41 20.89 -16.86 9.44
N TYR A 42 19.67 -17.36 9.25
CA TYR A 42 18.51 -17.19 10.12
C TYR A 42 18.10 -18.58 10.60
N SER A 43 18.04 -18.79 11.90
CA SER A 43 17.48 -20.02 12.48
C SER A 43 16.01 -19.78 12.81
N ILE A 44 15.12 -20.63 12.28
CA ILE A 44 13.69 -20.57 12.56
C ILE A 44 13.30 -21.82 13.34
N ASP A 45 12.79 -21.64 14.54
CA ASP A 45 12.11 -22.69 15.29
C ASP A 45 10.59 -22.60 15.04
N PRO A 46 10.01 -23.51 14.22
CA PRO A 46 8.59 -23.49 13.91
C PRO A 46 7.69 -23.93 15.08
N ASN A 47 8.27 -24.44 16.17
CA ASN A 47 7.52 -24.81 17.38
C ASN A 47 7.56 -23.72 18.46
N GLN A 48 8.29 -22.63 18.21
CA GLN A 48 8.34 -21.51 19.14
C GLN A 48 6.93 -20.91 19.29
N GLU A 49 6.43 -20.88 20.53
CA GLU A 49 5.18 -20.20 20.83
C GLU A 49 5.32 -18.73 20.44
N VAL A 50 4.36 -18.24 19.64
CA VAL A 50 4.31 -16.82 19.28
C VAL A 50 4.14 -16.06 20.59
N PRO A 51 5.05 -15.13 20.95
CA PRO A 51 4.92 -14.35 22.17
C PRO A 51 3.55 -13.69 22.19
N ASP A 52 2.87 -13.78 23.33
CA ASP A 52 1.58 -13.12 23.49
C ASP A 52 1.79 -11.61 23.30
N HIS A 53 1.29 -11.07 22.19
CA HIS A 53 1.46 -9.66 21.82
C HIS A 53 0.72 -8.69 22.76
N SER A 54 0.05 -9.23 23.79
CA SER A 54 -0.69 -8.51 24.82
C SER A 54 0.18 -7.60 25.69
N ALA A 55 1.51 -7.81 25.71
CA ALA A 55 2.47 -7.02 26.49
C ALA A 55 3.55 -6.34 25.64
N MET A 56 3.23 -5.89 24.42
CA MET A 56 4.17 -5.02 23.70
C MET A 56 4.30 -3.67 24.42
N PRO A 57 5.51 -3.21 24.78
CA PRO A 57 5.69 -1.87 25.30
C PRO A 57 5.20 -0.88 24.23
N VAL A 58 4.55 0.20 24.67
CA VAL A 58 4.10 1.29 23.79
C VAL A 58 5.29 1.78 22.98
N ALA A 59 5.39 1.31 21.74
CA ALA A 59 6.45 1.71 20.84
C ALA A 59 6.18 3.15 20.45
N GLN A 60 7.02 4.07 20.93
CA GLN A 60 7.07 5.43 20.42
C GLN A 60 7.80 5.38 19.09
N LEU A 61 7.05 5.49 18.00
CA LEU A 61 7.59 5.54 16.64
C LEU A 61 7.75 6.99 16.23
N THR A 62 8.83 7.33 15.54
CA THR A 62 9.01 8.66 14.97
C THR A 62 9.00 8.58 13.46
N TYR A 63 8.04 9.25 12.81
CA TYR A 63 8.02 9.41 11.36
C TYR A 63 8.03 10.89 11.01
N ARG A 64 9.06 11.32 10.26
CA ARG A 64 9.27 12.73 9.84
C ARG A 64 9.22 13.73 11.00
N GLY A 65 9.76 13.35 12.16
CA GLY A 65 9.81 14.20 13.36
C GLY A 65 8.53 14.23 14.18
N VAL A 66 7.48 13.50 13.78
CA VAL A 66 6.25 13.35 14.56
C VAL A 66 6.27 12.01 15.28
N ALA A 67 6.01 12.02 16.59
CA ALA A 67 5.92 10.83 17.41
C ALA A 67 4.51 10.22 17.33
N TYR A 68 4.44 8.92 17.13
CA TYR A 68 3.22 8.12 17.10
C TYR A 68 3.30 7.09 18.22
N GLY A 69 2.29 7.05 19.07
CA GLY A 69 2.10 5.98 20.04
C GLY A 69 1.14 4.93 19.47
N LEU A 70 1.55 3.67 19.43
CA LEU A 70 0.64 2.55 19.20
C LEU A 70 -0.06 2.21 20.53
N ASN A 71 -1.01 3.05 20.93
CA ASN A 71 -1.91 2.72 22.04
C ASN A 71 -3.16 2.08 21.44
N GLY A 72 -3.61 0.98 22.02
CA GLY A 72 -4.93 0.41 21.73
C GLY A 72 -5.97 1.51 21.62
N TRP A 73 -6.54 1.58 20.41
CA TRP A 73 -7.51 2.54 19.90
C TRP A 73 -8.35 3.27 20.97
N THR A 74 -7.91 4.44 21.41
CA THR A 74 -8.79 5.46 22.01
C THR A 74 -8.38 6.82 21.46
N PRO A 75 -9.31 7.61 20.90
CA PRO A 75 -9.01 8.94 20.39
C PRO A 75 -8.92 9.90 21.58
N ALA A 76 -7.80 9.87 22.30
CA ALA A 76 -7.48 10.92 23.24
C ALA A 76 -7.11 12.17 22.44
N ALA A 77 -7.93 13.21 22.61
CA ALA A 77 -7.82 14.50 21.97
C ALA A 77 -6.40 15.08 22.12
N VAL A 78 -5.62 15.03 21.05
CA VAL A 78 -4.38 15.80 20.98
C VAL A 78 -4.75 17.19 20.49
N ALA A 79 -4.81 18.12 21.44
CA ALA A 79 -4.78 19.54 21.17
C ALA A 79 -3.40 19.88 20.55
N GLU A 80 -3.32 19.85 19.21
CA GLU A 80 -2.14 20.30 18.45
C GLU A 80 -2.34 21.74 18.00
N THR A 81 -1.67 22.68 18.68
CA THR A 81 -1.25 23.94 18.07
C THR A 81 -0.04 23.67 17.18
N VAL A 82 -0.27 23.11 16.01
CA VAL A 82 0.69 23.15 14.91
C VAL A 82 -0.02 23.86 13.76
N ALA A 83 0.40 25.09 13.48
CA ALA A 83 -0.18 25.86 12.39
C ALA A 83 -0.11 25.02 11.09
N PRO A 84 -1.24 24.75 10.42
CA PRO A 84 -1.23 23.95 9.21
C PRO A 84 -0.41 24.69 8.17
N ARG A 85 0.68 24.07 7.69
CA ARG A 85 1.30 24.48 6.43
C ARG A 85 0.19 24.47 5.40
N ALA A 86 -0.14 25.65 4.85
CA ALA A 86 -1.31 25.88 4.01
C ALA A 86 -1.56 24.69 3.09
N ALA A 87 -2.61 23.93 3.42
CA ALA A 87 -3.00 22.78 2.62
C ALA A 87 -3.34 23.33 1.23
N ARG A 88 -2.48 23.05 0.25
CA ARG A 88 -2.72 23.46 -1.13
C ARG A 88 -4.11 22.98 -1.49
N SER A 89 -4.93 23.90 -1.97
CA SER A 89 -6.29 23.58 -2.37
C SER A 89 -6.24 22.44 -3.41
N ARG A 90 -7.23 21.54 -3.41
CA ARG A 90 -7.31 20.49 -4.44
C ARG A 90 -7.26 21.08 -5.86
N SER A 91 -7.75 22.31 -6.03
CA SER A 91 -7.64 23.11 -7.24
C SER A 91 -6.21 23.47 -7.63
N GLU A 92 -5.35 23.89 -6.69
CA GLU A 92 -3.93 24.16 -6.98
C GLU A 92 -3.19 22.89 -7.43
N VAL A 93 -3.48 21.76 -6.77
CA VAL A 93 -2.91 20.46 -7.14
C VAL A 93 -3.39 20.04 -8.53
N ALA A 94 -4.68 20.21 -8.83
CA ALA A 94 -5.23 19.92 -10.15
C ALA A 94 -4.64 20.83 -11.25
N ALA A 95 -4.43 22.12 -10.96
CA ALA A 95 -3.79 23.06 -11.88
C ALA A 95 -2.34 22.68 -12.17
N ALA A 96 -1.57 22.33 -11.13
CA ALA A 96 -0.19 21.85 -11.28
C ALA A 96 -0.12 20.52 -12.04
N HIS A 97 -1.09 19.63 -11.85
CA HIS A 97 -1.17 18.38 -12.60
C HIS A 97 -1.40 18.64 -14.09
N ARG A 98 -2.35 19.51 -14.44
CA ARG A 98 -2.62 19.89 -15.84
C ARG A 98 -1.40 20.51 -16.51
N SER A 99 -0.71 21.44 -15.85
CA SER A 99 0.50 22.06 -16.42
C SER A 99 1.63 21.05 -16.66
N ASN A 100 1.80 20.07 -15.76
CA ASN A 100 2.76 19.00 -15.93
C ASN A 100 2.40 18.07 -17.11
N LEU A 101 1.12 17.73 -17.29
CA LEU A 101 0.66 16.94 -18.43
C LEU A 101 0.96 17.66 -19.76
N TYR A 102 0.60 18.93 -19.88
CA TYR A 102 0.89 19.71 -21.09
C TYR A 102 2.37 19.76 -21.41
N ARG A 103 3.22 20.03 -20.40
CA ARG A 103 4.68 20.07 -20.58
C ARG A 103 5.24 18.73 -21.06
N ASN A 104 4.74 17.62 -20.52
CA ASN A 104 5.20 16.29 -20.90
C ASN A 104 4.81 15.94 -22.35
N VAL A 105 3.56 16.19 -22.72
CA VAL A 105 3.04 15.94 -24.08
C VAL A 105 3.81 16.78 -25.10
N GLN A 106 3.99 18.09 -24.85
CA GLN A 106 4.75 18.98 -25.74
C GLN A 106 6.18 18.49 -25.96
N HIS A 107 6.87 18.11 -24.89
CA HIS A 107 8.23 17.59 -24.99
C HIS A 107 8.29 16.28 -25.80
N ARG A 108 7.35 15.35 -25.56
CA ARG A 108 7.28 14.09 -26.33
C ARG A 108 6.96 14.34 -27.80
N LEU A 109 6.14 15.34 -28.11
CA LEU A 109 5.79 15.72 -29.47
C LEU A 109 7.01 16.28 -30.21
N GLN A 110 7.79 17.16 -29.56
CA GLN A 110 9.05 17.66 -30.11
C GLN A 110 10.04 16.52 -30.38
N VAL A 111 10.26 15.63 -29.42
CA VAL A 111 11.19 14.49 -29.59
C VAL A 111 10.71 13.54 -30.69
N ALA A 112 9.39 13.32 -30.82
CA ALA A 112 8.83 12.48 -31.87
C ALA A 112 9.00 13.11 -33.26
N GLN A 113 8.85 14.43 -33.37
CA GLN A 113 9.11 15.18 -34.60
C GLN A 113 10.58 15.13 -35.01
N GLU A 114 11.50 15.34 -34.07
CA GLU A 114 12.95 15.25 -34.31
C GLU A 114 13.37 13.85 -34.79
N LYS A 115 12.69 12.80 -34.29
CA LYS A 115 12.91 11.42 -34.70
C LYS A 115 12.16 11.01 -35.96
N GLY A 116 11.21 11.82 -36.45
CA GLY A 116 10.35 11.48 -37.60
C GLY A 116 9.33 10.38 -37.34
N ASP A 117 8.99 10.10 -36.07
CA ASP A 117 8.00 9.06 -35.71
C ASP A 117 6.56 9.60 -35.80
N MET A 118 6.02 9.56 -37.02
CA MET A 118 4.68 10.07 -37.32
C MET A 118 3.56 9.30 -36.61
N ALA A 119 3.77 8.03 -36.27
CA ALA A 119 2.78 7.24 -35.55
C ALA A 119 2.65 7.73 -34.10
N LEU A 120 3.78 8.03 -33.46
CA LEU A 120 3.81 8.57 -32.12
C LEU A 120 3.24 10.00 -32.05
N VAL A 121 3.54 10.85 -33.04
CA VAL A 121 2.95 12.20 -33.12
C VAL A 121 1.42 12.14 -33.15
N ARG A 122 0.86 11.28 -34.00
CA ARG A 122 -0.60 11.13 -34.13
C ARG A 122 -1.26 10.65 -32.83
N LEU A 123 -0.61 9.75 -32.10
CA LEU A 123 -1.10 9.28 -30.79
C LEU A 123 -1.06 10.41 -29.77
N LEU A 124 0.02 11.19 -29.72
CA LEU A 124 0.15 12.32 -28.79
C LEU A 124 -0.86 13.43 -29.06
N GLU A 125 -1.20 13.68 -30.33
CA GLU A 125 -2.28 14.60 -30.71
C GLU A 125 -3.64 14.11 -30.20
N GLN A 126 -3.91 12.80 -30.24
CA GLN A 126 -5.12 12.20 -29.65
C GLN A 126 -5.13 12.34 -28.12
N GLU A 127 -4.00 12.07 -27.44
CA GLU A 127 -3.87 12.25 -25.99
C GLU A 127 -4.16 13.71 -25.59
N LEU A 128 -3.72 14.69 -26.40
CA LEU A 128 -3.96 16.10 -26.15
C LEU A 128 -5.46 16.45 -26.20
N GLN A 129 -6.21 15.87 -27.14
CA GLN A 129 -7.66 16.03 -27.24
C GLN A 129 -8.41 15.50 -26.02
N HIS A 130 -7.89 14.49 -25.34
CA HIS A 130 -8.50 13.92 -24.12
C HIS A 130 -8.16 14.68 -22.83
N ILE A 131 -7.09 15.50 -22.85
CA ILE A 131 -6.64 16.28 -21.68
C ILE A 131 -7.32 17.66 -21.63
N ALA A 132 -7.76 18.18 -22.78
CA ALA A 132 -8.53 19.42 -22.92
C ALA A 132 -9.96 19.26 -22.37
#